data_AF-A0A7C2L3H7-F1
#
_entry.id   AF-A0A7C2L3H7-F1
#
_cell.length_a   1.000
_cell.length_b   1.000
_cell.length_c   1.000
_cell.angle_alpha   90.00
_cell.angle_beta   90.00
_cell.angle_gamma   90.00
#
_symmetry.space_group_name_H-M   'P 1'
#
loop_
_entity.id
_entity.type
_entity.pdbx_description
1 polymer ?
#
loop_
_entity_poly.entity_id
_entity_poly.type
_entity_poly.pdbx_seq_one_letter_code
_entity_poly.pdbx_strand_id
1 'polypeptide(L)' 'LDEIRGELKRSLIVWKMRGTAHSMRRHPFEITDKGIIVKAAEVLKEVREIERE' A
#
# COMPACT_ATOMS: atom_id res chain seq x y z
N LEU A 1 -3.16 -0.75 -7.44
CA LEU A 1 -2.69 -2.14 -7.33
C LEU A 1 -1.27 -2.09 -7.83
N ASP A 2 -0.32 -2.47 -6.98
CA ASP A 2 1.09 -2.21 -7.26
C ASP A 2 1.71 -3.53 -7.70
N GLU A 3 2.27 -3.57 -8.90
CA GLU A 3 3.02 -4.72 -9.38
C GLU A 3 4.42 -4.67 -8.78
N ILE A 4 4.77 -5.68 -7.98
CA ILE A 4 6.07 -5.77 -7.31
C ILE A 4 6.63 -7.15 -7.57
N ARG A 5 7.68 -7.22 -8.38
CA ARG A 5 8.38 -8.48 -8.74
C ARG A 5 7.46 -9.52 -9.41
N GLY A 6 6.57 -9.09 -10.30
CA GLY A 6 5.61 -9.97 -10.98
C GLY A 6 4.44 -10.44 -10.11
N GLU A 7 4.35 -9.98 -8.86
CA GLU A 7 3.20 -10.19 -7.99
C GLU A 7 2.39 -8.90 -7.84
N LEU A 8 1.07 -9.03 -8.06
CA LEU A 8 0.12 -7.95 -7.84
C LEU A 8 -0.19 -7.80 -6.35
N LYS A 9 0.40 -6.78 -5.73
CA LYS A 9 0.18 -6.47 -4.31
C LYS A 9 -0.91 -5.44 -4.13
N ARG A 10 -1.78 -5.72 -3.14
CA ARG A 10 -2.86 -4.83 -2.73
C ARG A 10 -2.36 -3.89 -1.64
N SER A 11 -2.56 -2.60 -1.84
CA SER A 11 -2.07 -1.54 -0.97
C SER A 11 -3.16 -0.49 -0.76
N LEU A 12 -3.15 0.13 0.41
CA LEU A 12 -4.05 1.19 0.82
C LEU A 12 -3.24 2.40 1.26
N ILE A 13 -3.64 3.58 0.78
CA ILE A 13 -3.07 4.86 1.19
C ILE A 13 -4.20 5.81 1.53
N VAL A 14 -4.03 6.55 2.62
CA VAL A 14 -4.92 7.66 2.95
C VAL A 14 -4.44 8.88 2.19
N TRP A 15 -5.14 9.24 1.12
CA TRP A 15 -4.76 10.40 0.30
C TRP A 15 -5.11 11.74 0.97
N LYS A 16 -6.23 11.76 1.71
CA LYS A 16 -6.67 12.92 2.46
C LYS A 16 -7.59 12.51 3.59
N MET A 17 -7.38 13.07 4.77
CA MET A 17 -8.29 13.03 5.90
C MET A 17 -8.38 14.43 6.51
N ARG A 18 -9.59 14.96 6.72
CA ARG A 18 -9.81 16.31 7.21
C ARG A 18 -9.79 16.32 8.74
N GLY A 19 -9.13 17.31 9.34
CA GLY A 19 -9.18 17.54 10.80
C GLY A 19 -8.26 16.65 11.64
N THR A 20 -7.52 15.70 11.04
CA THR A 20 -6.57 14.85 11.78
C THR A 20 -5.30 14.56 10.95
N ALA A 21 -4.19 14.36 11.65
CA ALA A 21 -3.01 13.76 11.07
C ALA A 21 -3.32 12.31 10.64
N HIS A 22 -2.65 11.85 9.58
CA HIS A 22 -2.81 10.49 9.07
C HIS A 22 -1.53 9.98 8.45
N SER A 23 -1.46 8.66 8.26
CA SER A 23 -0.30 8.04 7.63
C SER A 23 -0.20 8.44 6.16
N MET A 24 0.98 8.91 5.76
CA MET A 24 1.34 9.23 4.38
C MET A 24 1.93 8.03 3.63
N ARG A 25 1.92 6.83 4.24
CA ARG A 25 2.55 5.63 3.69
C ARG A 25 1.51 4.71 3.03
N ARG A 26 1.97 3.87 2.09
CA ARG A 26 1.19 2.77 1.52
C ARG A 26 1.28 1.55 2.45
N HIS A 27 0.13 1.12 2.94
CA HIS A 27 -0.01 -0.04 3.81
C HIS A 27 -0.52 -1.24 3.00
N PRO A 28 0.15 -2.40 3.05
CA PRO A 28 -0.41 -3.61 2.45
C PRO A 28 -1.68 -4.04 3.17
N PHE A 29 -2.60 -4.66 2.43
CA PHE A 29 -3.79 -5.27 3.02
C PHE A 29 -4.11 -6.61 2.36
N GLU A 30 -4.81 -7.46 3.11
CA GLU A 30 -5.28 -8.76 2.67
C GLU A 30 -6.81 -8.80 2.72
N ILE A 31 -7.42 -9.56 1.80
CA ILE A 31 -8.86 -9.82 1.80
C ILE A 31 -9.05 -11.25 2.28
N THR A 32 -9.72 -11.40 3.40
CA THR A 32 -10.06 -12.69 4.01
C THR A 32 -11.57 -12.91 3.94
N ASP A 33 -12.02 -14.11 4.28
CA ASP A 33 -13.44 -14.45 4.48
C ASP A 33 -14.13 -13.57 5.54
N LYS A 34 -13.34 -13.03 6.48
CA LYS A 34 -13.79 -12.12 7.54
C LYS A 34 -13.69 -10.63 7.17
N GLY A 35 -13.26 -10.32 5.94
CA GLY A 35 -13.12 -8.96 5.43
C GLY A 35 -11.68 -8.51 5.22
N ILE A 36 -11.48 -7.19 5.18
CA ILE A 36 -10.19 -6.55 4.86
C ILE A 36 -9.33 -6.41 6.13
N ILE A 37 -8.10 -6.88 6.07
CA ILE A 37 -7.10 -6.72 7.14
C ILE A 37 -5.97 -5.82 6.63
N VAL A 38 -5.86 -4.61 7.18
CA VAL A 38 -4.81 -3.65 6.83
C VAL A 38 -3.62 -3.81 7.78
N LYS A 39 -2.42 -4.05 7.24
CA LYS A 39 -1.19 -4.21 8.03
C LYS A 39 -0.53 -2.84 8.26
N ALA A 40 -1.06 -2.08 9.22
CA ALA A 40 -0.67 -0.67 9.43
C ALA A 40 0.82 -0.43 9.79
N ALA A 41 1.47 -1.41 10.42
CA ALA A 41 2.90 -1.33 10.74
C ALA A 41 3.81 -1.58 9.52
N GLU A 42 3.26 -2.23 8.48
CA GLU A 42 3.99 -2.58 7.27
C GLU A 42 3.86 -1.47 6.22
N VAL A 43 4.90 -1.34 5.40
CA VAL A 43 4.97 -0.33 4.34
C VAL A 43 5.42 -1.01 3.06
N LEU A 44 4.64 -0.86 2.00
CA LEU A 44 5.06 -1.28 0.67
C LEU A 44 6.06 -0.28 0.12
N LYS A 45 7.30 -0.74 -0.09
CA LYS A 45 8.32 0.03 -0.80
C LYS A 45 8.12 -0.18 -2.29
N GLU A 46 7.76 0.89 -3.00
CA GLU A 46 7.68 0.88 -4.46
C GLU A 46 9.11 0.70 -5.00
N VAL A 47 9.39 -0.43 -5.65
CA VAL A 47 10.63 -0.60 -6.40
C VAL A 47 10.36 0.03 -7.75
N ARG A 48 10.55 1.35 -7.86
CA ARG A 48 10.66 1.97 -9.18
C ARG A 48 12.05 1.64 -9.69
N GLU A 49 12.16 0.57 -10.47
CA GLU A 49 13.26 0.49 -11.43
C GLU A 49 13.03 1.64 -12.40
N ILE A 50 13.75 2.75 -12.17
CA ILE A 50 13.86 3.79 -13.18
C ILE A 50 14.63 3.12 -14.32
N GLU A 51 13.91 2.74 -15.37
CA GLU A 51 14.52 2.42 -16.65
C GLU A 51 15.40 3.63 -17.02
N ARG A 52 16.71 3.45 -16.85
CA ARG A 52 17.72 4.39 -17.34
C ARG A 52 17.82 4.14 -18.85
N GLU A 53 17.09 4.92 -19.63
CA GLU A 53 17.46 5.26 -21.01
C GLU A 53 18.18 6.60 -21.04
#